data_AF-A0AAX3VFN2-F1
#
_entry.id   AF-A0AAX3VFN2-F1
#
_cell.length_a   1.000
_cell.length_b   1.000
_cell.length_c   1.000
_cell.angle_alpha   90.00
_cell.angle_beta   90.00
_cell.angle_gamma   90.00
#
_symmetry.space_group_name_H-M   'P 1'
#
loop_
_entity.id
_entity.type
_entity.pdbx_description
1 polymer ?
#
loop_
_entity_poly.entity_id
_entity_poly.type
_entity_poly.pdbx_seq_one_letter_code
_entity_poly.pdbx_strand_id
1 'polypeptide(L)'
;MSGREDSRDEAGHDERPLRIEVRRGDPTPEELAAVIAVVSESYAQEAAEAIAPEPAPESAWRRSARALRTPLRRGFGWGRFTG
;
A
#
# COMPACT_ATOMS: atom_id res chain seq x y z
N MET A 1 -10.19 -8.22 32.91
CA MET A 1 -10.44 -7.94 31.49
C MET A 1 -9.35 -7.00 31.01
N SER A 2 -8.21 -7.56 30.57
CA SER A 2 -7.04 -6.82 30.11
C SER A 2 -6.72 -7.30 28.69
N GLY A 3 -6.26 -6.39 27.83
CA GLY A 3 -5.75 -6.71 26.49
C GLY A 3 -6.49 -6.01 25.35
N ARG A 4 -6.35 -4.68 25.23
CA ARG A 4 -6.52 -3.98 23.94
C ARG A 4 -5.59 -2.76 23.80
N GLU A 5 -4.43 -2.83 24.42
CA GLU A 5 -3.38 -1.82 24.26
C GLU A 5 -2.13 -2.52 23.71
N ASP A 6 -2.21 -3.03 22.48
CA ASP A 6 -0.99 -3.45 21.77
C ASP A 6 -1.19 -3.47 20.24
N SER A 7 -1.90 -2.48 19.71
CA SER A 7 -2.08 -2.36 18.25
C SER A 7 -1.86 -0.93 17.76
N ARG A 8 -1.02 -0.18 18.46
CA ARG A 8 -0.58 1.17 18.05
C ARG A 8 0.94 1.29 18.21
N ASP A 9 1.68 0.30 17.74
CA ASP A 9 3.15 0.37 17.62
C ASP A 9 3.63 -0.24 16.27
N GLU A 10 2.79 -0.25 15.23
CA GLU A 10 3.17 -0.67 13.87
C GLU A 10 3.28 0.50 12.88
N ALA A 11 3.83 1.63 13.34
CA ALA A 11 4.22 2.72 12.46
C ALA A 11 5.66 3.16 12.77
N GLY A 12 6.54 2.19 13.02
CA GLY A 12 7.97 2.43 12.86
C GLY A 12 8.23 2.52 11.36
N HIS A 13 8.25 3.75 10.82
CA HIS A 13 8.94 3.99 9.56
C HIS A 13 10.32 3.34 9.68
N ASP A 14 10.70 2.54 8.70
CA ASP A 14 11.94 1.76 8.69
C ASP A 14 13.15 2.70 8.80
N GLU A 15 13.53 3.09 10.03
CA GLU A 15 14.65 3.99 10.37
C GLU A 15 16.01 3.33 10.13
N ARG A 16 16.06 2.30 9.28
CA ARG A 16 17.32 1.70 8.87
C ARG A 16 18.05 2.70 7.98
N PRO A 17 19.26 3.14 8.37
CA PRO A 17 20.02 4.06 7.53
C PRO A 17 20.32 3.42 6.17
N LEU A 18 20.19 4.20 5.09
CA LEU A 18 20.53 3.78 3.73
C LEU A 18 22.01 3.34 3.69
N ARG A 19 22.27 2.07 3.35
CA ARG A 19 23.63 1.53 3.22
C ARG A 19 24.08 1.58 1.77
N ILE A 20 25.10 2.37 1.49
CA ILE A 20 25.71 2.51 0.17
C ILE A 20 27.17 2.04 0.26
N GLU A 21 27.59 1.14 -0.63
CA GLU A 21 28.96 0.61 -0.69
C GLU A 21 29.58 0.83 -2.08
N VAL A 22 30.75 1.49 -2.12
CA VAL A 22 31.53 1.64 -3.35
C VAL A 22 32.31 0.34 -3.60
N ARG A 23 31.95 -0.39 -4.67
CA ARG A 23 32.61 -1.65 -5.03
C ARG A 23 33.87 -1.47 -5.87
N ARG A 24 33.98 -0.36 -6.61
CA ARG A 24 35.10 -0.06 -7.51
C ARG A 24 35.25 1.45 -7.69
N GLY A 25 36.49 1.90 -7.90
CA GLY A 25 36.84 3.31 -8.04
C GLY A 25 37.30 3.91 -6.71
N ASP A 26 37.77 5.14 -6.76
CA ASP A 26 38.17 5.94 -5.60
C ASP A 26 37.55 7.34 -5.76
N PRO A 27 36.23 7.49 -5.48
CA PRO A 27 35.56 8.77 -5.64
C PRO A 27 36.12 9.78 -4.66
N THR A 28 36.19 11.04 -5.09
CA THR A 28 36.56 12.11 -4.16
C THR A 28 35.48 12.27 -3.07
N PRO A 29 35.82 12.87 -1.92
CA PRO A 29 34.82 13.17 -0.88
C PRO A 29 33.64 13.98 -1.40
N GLU A 30 33.90 14.91 -2.31
CA GLU A 30 32.88 15.77 -2.93
C GLU A 30 31.95 14.98 -3.85
N GLU A 31 32.50 14.07 -4.66
CA GLU A 31 31.71 13.20 -5.53
C GLU A 31 30.86 12.24 -4.72
N LEU A 32 31.40 11.66 -3.65
CA LEU A 32 30.66 10.77 -2.75
C LEU A 32 29.52 11.53 -2.06
N ALA A 33 29.77 12.75 -1.59
CA ALA A 33 28.75 13.61 -1.00
C ALA A 33 27.63 13.94 -2.00
N ALA A 34 27.98 14.27 -3.24
CA ALA A 34 27.01 14.55 -4.29
C ALA A 34 26.10 13.34 -4.57
N VAL A 35 26.67 12.13 -4.65
CA VAL A 35 25.89 10.89 -4.84
C VAL A 35 24.96 10.63 -3.66
N ILE A 36 25.46 10.77 -2.42
CA ILE A 36 24.64 10.58 -1.21
C ILE A 36 23.47 11.57 -1.19
N ALA A 37 23.71 12.84 -1.54
CA ALA A 37 22.66 13.86 -1.54
C ALA A 37 21.54 13.51 -2.53
N VAL A 38 21.89 13.18 -3.78
CA VAL A 38 20.91 12.87 -4.83
C VAL A 38 20.14 11.59 -4.51
N VAL A 39 20.82 10.53 -4.08
CA VAL A 39 20.19 9.24 -3.77
C VAL A 39 19.29 9.35 -2.55
N SER A 40 19.71 10.09 -1.51
CA SER A 40 18.89 10.27 -0.32
C SER A 40 17.65 11.12 -0.58
N GLU A 41 17.76 12.18 -1.38
CA GLU A 41 16.61 12.99 -1.83
C GLU A 41 15.62 12.16 -2.66
N SER A 42 16.10 11.43 -3.66
CA SER A 42 15.25 10.57 -4.49
C SER A 42 14.57 9.49 -3.67
N TYR A 43 15.30 8.84 -2.75
CA TYR A 43 14.70 7.84 -1.86
C TYR A 43 13.64 8.43 -0.94
N ALA A 44 13.89 9.61 -0.36
CA ALA A 44 12.93 10.28 0.51
C ALA A 44 11.65 10.66 -0.24
N GLN A 45 11.78 11.10 -1.49
CA GLN A 45 10.62 11.41 -2.34
C GLN A 45 9.82 10.14 -2.64
N GLU A 46 10.46 9.07 -3.11
CA GLU A 46 9.78 7.80 -3.39
C GLU A 46 9.12 7.22 -2.12
N ALA A 47 9.79 7.28 -0.98
CA ALA A 47 9.24 6.83 0.30
C ALA A 47 8.02 7.65 0.74
N ALA A 48 7.99 8.95 0.44
CA ALA A 48 6.84 9.81 0.71
C ALA A 48 5.65 9.52 -0.22
N GLU A 49 5.93 9.13 -1.47
CA GLU A 49 4.91 8.77 -2.47
C GLU A 49 4.44 7.32 -2.33
N ALA A 50 5.23 6.45 -1.68
CA ALA A 50 4.92 5.05 -1.39
C ALA A 50 3.80 4.91 -0.33
N ILE A 51 2.61 5.37 -0.67
CA ILE A 51 1.39 5.21 0.11
C ILE A 51 0.63 4.05 -0.49
N ALA A 52 0.61 2.90 0.20
CA ALA A 52 -0.34 1.86 -0.12
C ALA A 52 -1.76 2.43 0.04
N PRO A 53 -2.65 2.27 -0.94
CA PRO A 53 -4.03 2.69 -0.76
C PRO A 53 -4.61 1.90 0.42
N GLU A 54 -5.21 2.62 1.38
CA GLU A 54 -5.92 1.99 2.49
C GLU A 54 -6.91 0.98 1.90
N PRO A 55 -6.97 -0.27 2.39
CA PRO A 55 -7.99 -1.21 1.95
C PRO A 55 -9.36 -0.56 2.04
N ALA A 56 -10.04 -0.48 0.89
CA ALA A 56 -11.36 0.10 0.85
C ALA A 56 -12.27 -0.65 1.85
N PRO A 57 -13.02 0.06 2.71
CA PRO A 57 -13.88 -0.59 3.68
C PRO A 57 -14.89 -1.49 2.96
N GLU A 58 -15.19 -2.64 3.55
CA GLU A 58 -16.09 -3.60 2.92
C GLU A 58 -17.49 -2.99 2.75
N SER A 59 -17.96 -2.94 1.50
CA SER A 59 -19.26 -2.33 1.18
C SER A 59 -20.40 -3.02 1.94
N ALA A 60 -21.43 -2.26 2.31
CA ALA A 60 -22.60 -2.83 2.99
C ALA A 60 -23.26 -3.95 2.17
N TRP A 61 -23.27 -3.82 0.83
CA TRP A 61 -23.73 -4.86 -0.08
C TRP A 61 -22.89 -6.13 -0.02
N ARG A 62 -21.56 -6.03 0.01
CA ARG A 62 -20.67 -7.19 0.10
C ARG A 62 -20.78 -7.87 1.47
N ARG A 63 -20.84 -7.09 2.55
CA ARG A 63 -21.07 -7.59 3.92
C ARG A 63 -22.41 -8.31 4.09
N SER A 64 -23.45 -7.83 3.40
CA SER A 64 -24.79 -8.42 3.47
C SER A 64 -25.04 -9.48 2.40
N ALA A 65 -24.17 -9.63 1.41
CA ALA A 65 -24.31 -10.61 0.35
C ALA A 65 -24.36 -12.02 0.96
N ARG A 66 -25.44 -12.73 0.67
CA ARG A 66 -25.60 -14.15 1.02
C ARG A 66 -25.52 -14.98 -0.25
N ALA A 67 -25.06 -16.22 -0.11
CA ALA A 67 -25.09 -17.17 -1.22
C ALA A 67 -26.53 -17.33 -1.72
N LEU A 68 -26.72 -17.22 -3.02
CA LEU A 68 -28.01 -17.55 -3.63
C LEU A 68 -28.27 -19.03 -3.38
N ARG A 69 -29.44 -19.34 -2.79
CA ARG A 69 -29.88 -20.73 -2.62
C ARG A 69 -30.02 -21.46 -3.95
N THR A 70 -30.29 -20.71 -5.02
CA THR A 70 -30.44 -21.23 -6.38
C THR A 70 -29.78 -20.27 -7.38
N PRO A 71 -28.98 -20.78 -8.35
CA PRO A 71 -28.41 -19.94 -9.39
C PRO A 71 -29.47 -19.16 -10.18
N LEU A 72 -29.17 -17.91 -10.52
CA LEU A 72 -30.09 -17.05 -11.27
C LEU A 72 -30.24 -17.57 -12.70
N ARG A 73 -31.48 -17.82 -13.14
CA ARG A 73 -31.78 -18.20 -14.52
C ARG A 73 -31.70 -16.97 -15.43
N ARG A 74 -30.60 -16.82 -16.17
CA ARG A 74 -30.35 -15.69 -17.09
C ARG A 74 -31.26 -15.67 -18.34
N GLY A 75 -32.18 -16.61 -18.48
CA GLY A 75 -33.06 -16.77 -19.66
C GLY A 75 -34.36 -15.96 -19.63
N PHE A 76 -34.69 -15.31 -18.52
CA PHE A 76 -35.83 -14.40 -18.44
C PHE A 76 -35.33 -12.97 -18.55
N GLY A 77 -35.55 -12.35 -19.71
CA GLY A 77 -35.16 -10.95 -19.93
C GLY A 77 -35.91 -10.01 -18.99
N TRP A 78 -35.24 -8.96 -18.54
CA TRP A 78 -35.80 -7.93 -17.65
C TRP A 78 -36.70 -6.93 -18.42
N GLY A 79 -36.87 -7.12 -19.73
CA GLY A 79 -37.48 -6.15 -20.65
C GLY A 79 -38.99 -6.28 -20.85
N ARG A 80 -39.74 -6.89 -19.92
CA ARG A 80 -41.21 -6.98 -20.02
C ARG A 80 -41.99 -6.05 -19.10
N PHE A 81 -41.32 -5.18 -18.35
CA PHE A 81 -41.99 -4.10 -17.63
C PHE A 81 -42.26 -2.93 -18.59
N THR A 82 -43.51 -2.78 -19.00
CA THR A 82 -44.01 -1.60 -19.69
C THR A 82 -45.14 -1.01 -18.85
N GLY A 83 -44.82 0.01 -18.04
CA GLY A 83 -45.78 0.95 -17.43
C GLY A 83 -46.89 0.33 -16.59
#